data_AF-A0AAW1RJ42-F1
#
_entry.id   AF-A0AAW1RJ42-F1
#
_cell.length_a   1.000
_cell.length_b   1.000
_cell.length_c   1.000
_cell.angle_alpha   90.00
_cell.angle_beta   90.00
_cell.angle_gamma   90.00
#
_symmetry.space_group_name_H-M   'P 1'
#
loop_
_entity.id
_entity.type
_entity.pdbx_description
1 polymer ?
#
loop_
_entity_poly.entity_id
_entity_poly.type
_entity_poly.pdbx_seq_one_letter_code
_entity_poly.pdbx_strand_id
1 'polypeptide(L)'
;VLEYREKQYDLRLHVDVRVSSSGVERVAVHGALVFIASHSPTNTNWLGEAEPEAIAHQVAHAVGPSGPNWEYVHRLAEAMREHGAPDAELDWLSERVQMIRSAAGLHAGDSLPDLMERRRPDLLDD
;
A
#
# COMPACT_ATOMS: atom_id res chain seq x y z
N VAL A 1 2.96 9.64 -19.53
CA VAL A 1 2.05 9.42 -18.38
C VAL A 1 2.75 8.68 -17.24
N LEU A 2 3.37 7.52 -17.48
CA LEU A 2 4.10 6.77 -16.44
C LEU A 2 5.31 7.54 -15.87
N GLU A 3 6.06 8.25 -16.71
CA GLU A 3 7.21 9.06 -16.24
C GLU A 3 6.86 10.20 -15.28
N TYR A 4 5.58 10.51 -15.08
CA TYR A 4 5.15 11.48 -14.06
C TYR A 4 4.77 10.83 -12.73
N ARG A 5 4.14 9.65 -12.79
CA ARG A 5 3.76 8.88 -11.60
C ARG A 5 4.95 8.14 -10.99
N GLU A 6 5.78 7.55 -11.85
CA GLU A 6 6.87 6.66 -11.45
C GLU A 6 8.22 7.40 -11.30
N LYS A 7 8.21 8.71 -11.06
CA LYS A 7 9.42 9.55 -10.95
C LYS A 7 10.34 9.17 -9.80
N GLN A 8 9.78 8.48 -8.81
CA GLN A 8 10.43 8.16 -7.55
C GLN A 8 11.06 6.76 -7.55
N TYR A 9 10.93 6.01 -8.64
CA TYR A 9 11.55 4.69 -8.82
C TYR A 9 12.91 4.84 -9.49
N ASP A 10 13.92 4.18 -8.94
CA ASP A 10 15.33 4.31 -9.32
C ASP A 10 15.79 3.22 -10.31
N LEU A 11 15.00 2.17 -10.50
CA LEU A 11 15.32 1.07 -11.41
C LEU A 11 14.22 0.81 -12.45
N ARG A 12 14.64 0.55 -13.70
CA ARG A 12 13.79 0.14 -14.82
C ARG A 12 14.29 -1.19 -15.38
N LEU A 13 13.46 -2.22 -15.33
CA LEU A 13 13.81 -3.56 -15.84
C LEU A 13 12.85 -3.97 -16.94
N HIS A 14 13.33 -4.77 -17.90
CA HIS A 14 12.47 -5.50 -18.83
C HIS A 14 12.46 -6.96 -18.40
N VAL A 15 11.27 -7.50 -18.11
CA VAL A 15 11.10 -8.87 -17.60
C VAL A 15 10.06 -9.63 -18.42
N ASP A 16 10.23 -10.95 -18.49
CA ASP A 16 9.20 -11.82 -19.07
C ASP A 16 8.12 -12.12 -18.01
N VAL A 17 6.87 -11.76 -18.31
CA VAL A 17 5.71 -12.07 -17.46
C VAL A 17 5.22 -13.45 -17.81
N ARG A 18 5.23 -14.36 -16.83
CA ARG A 18 4.77 -15.74 -16.98
C ARG A 18 3.39 -15.91 -16.36
N VAL A 19 2.59 -16.77 -16.97
CA VAL A 19 1.31 -17.23 -16.42
C VAL A 19 1.34 -18.75 -16.28
N SER A 20 0.79 -19.25 -15.18
CA SER A 20 0.63 -20.68 -14.94
C SER A 20 -0.84 -21.04 -15.08
N SER A 21 -1.14 -22.00 -15.96
CA SER A 21 -2.49 -22.54 -16.16
C SER A 21 -2.41 -24.05 -16.22
N SER A 22 -3.16 -24.74 -15.36
CA SER A 22 -3.17 -26.21 -15.30
C SER A 22 -1.78 -26.84 -15.12
N GLY A 23 -0.89 -26.18 -14.36
CA GLY A 23 0.47 -26.63 -14.10
C GLY A 23 1.47 -26.39 -15.23
N VAL A 24 1.04 -25.74 -16.32
CA VAL A 24 1.92 -25.36 -17.44
C VAL A 24 2.20 -23.87 -17.37
N GLU A 25 3.48 -23.52 -17.23
CA GLU A 25 3.95 -22.14 -17.33
C GLU A 25 4.25 -21.75 -18.78
N ARG A 26 3.89 -20.52 -19.14
CA ARG A 26 4.25 -19.90 -20.41
C ARG A 26 4.52 -18.42 -20.22
N VAL A 27 5.42 -17.88 -21.02
CA VAL A 27 5.59 -16.43 -21.11
C VAL A 27 4.36 -15.85 -21.81
N ALA A 28 3.62 -14.99 -21.11
CA ALA A 28 2.47 -14.26 -21.64
C ALA A 28 2.88 -12.95 -22.30
N VAL A 29 3.90 -12.27 -21.73
CA VAL A 29 4.43 -11.01 -22.25
C VAL A 29 5.94 -11.06 -22.19
N HIS A 30 6.58 -10.79 -23.32
CA HIS A 30 8.04 -10.65 -23.39
C HIS A 30 8.46 -9.20 -23.11
N GLY A 31 9.50 -9.02 -22.31
CA GLY A 31 10.13 -7.72 -22.08
C GLY A 31 9.18 -6.63 -21.54
N ALA A 32 8.30 -6.98 -20.60
CA ALA A 32 7.48 -5.99 -19.92
C ALA A 32 8.36 -5.02 -19.11
N LEU A 33 8.15 -3.72 -19.28
CA LEU A 33 8.83 -2.68 -18.51
C LEU A 33 8.26 -2.63 -17.07
N VAL A 34 9.12 -2.80 -16.08
CA VAL A 34 8.81 -2.73 -14.65
C VAL A 34 9.64 -1.63 -14.00
N PHE A 35 8.99 -0.82 -13.17
CA PHE A 35 9.63 0.20 -12.33
C PHE A 35 9.79 -0.35 -10.92
N ILE A 36 11.00 -0.30 -10.36
CA ILE A 36 11.33 -0.82 -9.04
C ILE A 36 11.95 0.29 -8.20
N ALA A 37 11.46 0.42 -6.98
CA ALA A 37 12.00 1.28 -5.95
C ALA A 37 12.92 0.39 -5.13
N SER A 38 14.22 0.45 -5.43
CA SER A 38 15.22 -0.44 -4.85
C SER A 38 15.66 0.04 -3.47
N HIS A 39 16.46 -0.78 -2.78
CA HIS A 39 17.14 -0.42 -1.53
C HIS A 39 18.37 0.49 -1.75
N SER A 40 18.53 1.08 -2.93
CA SER A 40 19.61 2.02 -3.23
C SER A 40 19.55 3.25 -2.32
N PRO A 41 20.69 3.79 -1.85
CA PRO A 41 20.74 5.06 -1.13
C PRO A 41 20.19 6.26 -1.93
N THR A 42 20.09 6.14 -3.25
CA THR A 42 19.49 7.19 -4.11
C THR A 42 17.97 7.20 -4.06
N ASN A 43 17.33 6.11 -3.60
CA ASN A 43 15.90 6.06 -3.37
C ASN A 43 15.58 6.62 -1.97
N THR A 44 15.30 7.92 -1.91
CA THR A 44 14.97 8.63 -0.67
C THR A 44 13.66 8.17 -0.02
N ASN A 45 12.84 7.38 -0.72
CA ASN A 45 11.57 6.85 -0.21
C ASN A 45 11.71 5.44 0.37
N TRP A 46 12.88 4.80 0.27
CA TRP A 46 13.14 3.55 0.95
C TRP A 46 13.35 3.81 2.44
N LEU A 47 12.40 3.38 3.27
CA LEU A 47 12.43 3.58 4.72
C LEU A 47 13.25 2.51 5.47
N GLY A 48 13.78 1.52 4.74
CA GLY A 48 14.43 0.36 5.32
C GLY A 48 13.47 -0.81 5.56
N GLU A 49 14.04 -1.92 6.02
CA GLU A 49 13.28 -3.06 6.50
C GLU A 49 12.55 -2.70 7.79
N ALA A 50 11.36 -3.25 7.99
CA ALA A 50 10.55 -3.04 9.17
C ALA A 50 9.81 -4.32 9.54
N GLU A 51 9.59 -4.51 10.84
CA GLU A 51 8.74 -5.60 11.33
C GLU A 51 7.32 -5.46 10.77
N PRO A 52 6.64 -6.56 10.39
CA PRO A 52 5.31 -6.50 9.79
C PRO A 52 4.29 -5.69 10.62
N GLU A 53 4.38 -5.76 11.94
CA GLU A 53 3.52 -5.01 12.86
C GLU A 53 3.76 -3.49 12.77
N ALA A 54 5.02 -3.06 12.64
CA ALA A 54 5.37 -1.65 12.46
C ALA A 54 4.85 -1.11 11.12
N ILE A 55 4.93 -1.93 10.06
CA ILE A 55 4.33 -1.62 8.75
C ILE A 55 2.82 -1.45 8.89
N ALA A 56 2.12 -2.37 9.57
CA ALA A 56 0.68 -2.29 9.77
C ALA A 56 0.27 -1.00 10.52
N HIS A 57 1.00 -0.65 11.58
CA HIS A 57 0.78 0.61 12.30
C HIS A 57 0.98 1.84 11.41
N GLN A 58 2.04 1.89 10.61
CA GLN A 58 2.30 3.00 9.69
C GLN A 58 1.19 3.11 8.63
N VAL A 59 0.80 1.99 8.00
CA VAL A 59 -0.26 1.95 6.98
C VAL A 59 -1.60 2.41 7.55
N ALA A 60 -1.95 1.99 8.78
CA ALA A 60 -3.23 2.32 9.41
C ALA A 60 -3.47 3.83 9.59
N HIS A 61 -2.41 4.61 9.76
CA HIS A 61 -2.46 6.04 10.09
C HIS A 61 -1.99 6.96 8.96
N ALA A 62 -1.21 6.46 8.00
CA ALA A 62 -0.66 7.28 6.92
C ALA A 62 -1.74 7.78 5.95
N VAL A 63 -1.64 9.05 5.56
CA VAL A 63 -2.49 9.70 4.56
C VAL A 63 -1.62 10.52 3.62
N GLY A 64 -1.81 10.31 2.32
CA GLY A 64 -1.16 11.10 1.27
C GLY A 64 -2.16 11.91 0.46
N PRO A 65 -1.69 12.65 -0.57
CA PRO A 65 -2.55 13.40 -1.47
C PRO A 65 -3.62 12.56 -2.20
N SER A 66 -3.37 11.25 -2.34
CA SER A 66 -4.29 10.29 -2.98
C SER A 66 -5.28 9.65 -2.00
N GLY A 67 -5.25 10.03 -0.72
CA GLY A 67 -6.09 9.44 0.33
C GLY A 67 -5.32 8.59 1.34
N PRO A 68 -6.03 7.86 2.20
CA PRO A 68 -5.43 7.09 3.28
C PRO A 68 -4.78 5.79 2.78
N ASN A 69 -3.63 5.41 3.36
CA ASN A 69 -2.85 4.28 2.88
C ASN A 69 -3.53 2.91 3.11
N TRP A 70 -4.35 2.79 4.17
CA TRP A 70 -5.11 1.56 4.43
C TRP A 70 -6.04 1.18 3.29
N GLU A 71 -6.60 2.15 2.58
CA GLU A 71 -7.52 1.91 1.46
C GLU A 71 -6.78 1.32 0.26
N TYR A 72 -5.55 1.79 0.00
CA TYR A 72 -4.68 1.21 -1.01
C TYR A 72 -4.39 -0.27 -0.71
N VAL A 73 -3.93 -0.59 0.50
CA VAL A 73 -3.60 -1.97 0.88
C VAL A 73 -4.81 -2.89 0.80
N HIS A 74 -5.98 -2.44 1.27
CA HIS A 74 -7.19 -3.24 1.24
C HIS A 74 -7.66 -3.54 -0.20
N ARG A 75 -7.69 -2.53 -1.06
CA ARG A 75 -8.06 -2.68 -2.48
C ARG A 75 -7.07 -3.54 -3.25
N LEU A 76 -5.77 -3.48 -2.91
CA LEU A 76 -4.77 -4.34 -3.51
C LEU A 76 -5.02 -5.81 -3.15
N ALA A 77 -5.27 -6.09 -1.86
CA ALA A 77 -5.58 -7.44 -1.39
C ALA A 77 -6.85 -7.99 -2.06
N GLU A 78 -7.89 -7.17 -2.19
CA GLU A 78 -9.13 -7.52 -2.91
C GLU A 78 -8.86 -7.86 -4.38
N ALA A 79 -8.17 -6.96 -5.11
CA ALA A 79 -7.85 -7.18 -6.52
C ALA A 79 -7.01 -8.45 -6.73
N MET A 80 -6.06 -8.75 -5.83
CA MET A 80 -5.25 -9.97 -5.92
C MET A 80 -6.10 -11.24 -5.77
N ARG A 81 -7.06 -11.26 -4.84
CA ARG A 81 -8.02 -12.37 -4.69
C ARG A 81 -8.94 -12.50 -5.90
N GLU A 82 -9.48 -11.39 -6.42
CA GLU A 82 -10.34 -11.39 -7.62
C GLU A 82 -9.62 -11.94 -8.85
N HIS A 83 -8.32 -11.70 -8.97
CA HIS A 83 -7.49 -12.24 -10.05
C HIS A 83 -6.93 -13.63 -9.79
N GLY A 84 -7.32 -14.29 -8.69
CA GLY A 84 -6.91 -15.66 -8.37
C GLY A 84 -5.44 -15.78 -7.95
N ALA A 85 -4.83 -14.70 -7.48
CA ALA A 85 -3.46 -14.63 -7.01
C ALA A 85 -3.41 -14.13 -5.55
N PRO A 86 -4.01 -14.84 -4.58
CA PRO A 86 -4.01 -14.42 -3.18
C PRO A 86 -2.58 -14.37 -2.64
N ASP A 87 -2.33 -13.45 -1.71
CA ASP A 87 -1.04 -13.26 -1.06
C ASP A 87 -1.28 -13.22 0.45
N ALA A 88 -0.78 -14.24 1.15
CA ALA A 88 -1.03 -14.43 2.58
C ALA A 88 -0.41 -13.32 3.45
N GLU A 89 0.73 -12.75 3.03
CA GLU A 89 1.36 -11.65 3.76
C GLU A 89 0.57 -10.35 3.58
N LEU A 90 0.10 -10.10 2.35
CA LEU A 90 -0.74 -8.95 2.07
C LEU A 90 -2.12 -9.04 2.72
N ASP A 91 -2.74 -10.22 2.71
CA ASP A 91 -4.01 -10.49 3.38
C ASP A 91 -3.89 -10.24 4.89
N TRP A 92 -2.84 -10.79 5.51
CA TRP A 92 -2.53 -10.54 6.92
C TRP A 92 -2.34 -9.04 7.21
N LEU A 93 -1.59 -8.32 6.37
CA LEU A 93 -1.36 -6.89 6.54
C LEU A 93 -2.67 -6.10 6.46
N SER A 94 -3.51 -6.41 5.47
CA SER A 94 -4.82 -5.77 5.29
C SER A 94 -5.71 -5.99 6.53
N GLU A 95 -5.80 -7.21 7.04
CA GLU A 95 -6.58 -7.54 8.25
C GLU A 95 -6.02 -6.82 9.47
N ARG A 96 -4.69 -6.82 9.65
CA ARG A 96 -4.04 -6.18 10.80
C ARG A 96 -4.28 -4.68 10.83
N VAL A 97 -4.18 -4.03 9.68
CA VAL A 97 -4.49 -2.61 9.51
C VAL A 97 -5.94 -2.31 9.90
N GLN A 98 -6.91 -3.12 9.48
CA GLN A 98 -8.31 -2.94 9.86
C GLN A 98 -8.56 -3.10 11.36
N MET A 99 -7.88 -4.06 12.00
CA MET A 99 -7.96 -4.25 13.45
C MET A 99 -7.43 -3.02 14.21
N ILE A 100 -6.27 -2.50 13.81
CA ILE A 100 -5.67 -1.30 14.42
C ILE A 100 -6.62 -0.10 14.28
N ARG A 101 -7.20 0.09 13.10
CA ARG A 101 -8.16 1.18 12.84
C ARG A 101 -9.43 1.06 13.68
N SER A 102 -9.99 -0.15 13.75
CA SER A 102 -11.19 -0.43 14.55
C SER A 102 -10.95 -0.18 16.04
N ALA A 103 -9.79 -0.61 16.57
CA ALA A 103 -9.40 -0.35 17.95
C ALA A 103 -9.22 1.15 18.25
N ALA A 104 -8.84 1.94 17.25
CA ALA A 104 -8.72 3.39 17.35
C ALA A 104 -10.05 4.15 17.13
N GLY A 105 -11.16 3.45 16.91
CA GLY A 105 -12.46 4.05 16.60
C GLY A 105 -12.53 4.70 15.21
N LEU A 106 -11.68 4.28 14.27
CA LEU A 106 -11.64 4.75 12.88
C LEU A 106 -12.37 3.75 11.99
N HIS A 107 -13.52 4.14 11.44
CA HIS A 107 -14.30 3.27 10.55
C HIS A 107 -14.07 3.61 9.07
N ALA A 108 -14.42 2.66 8.19
CA ALA A 108 -14.40 2.87 6.75
C ALA A 108 -15.46 3.92 6.38
N GLY A 109 -15.02 5.17 6.19
CA GLY A 109 -15.88 6.33 5.96
C GLY A 109 -15.41 7.59 6.71
N ASP A 110 -14.60 7.43 7.77
CA ASP A 110 -14.04 8.58 8.49
C ASP A 110 -12.88 9.19 7.70
N SER A 111 -13.15 10.31 7.04
CA SER A 111 -12.09 11.18 6.53
C SER A 111 -11.32 11.73 7.75
N LEU A 112 -10.01 11.55 7.81
CA LEU A 112 -9.17 12.12 8.89
C LEU A 112 -9.43 13.62 9.19
N PRO A 113 -9.78 14.48 8.20
CA PRO A 113 -10.22 15.85 8.45
C PRO A 113 -11.33 15.97 9.51
N ASP A 114 -12.37 15.12 9.46
CA ASP A 114 -13.49 15.14 10.41
C ASP A 114 -13.08 14.69 11.83
N LEU A 115 -12.00 13.92 11.94
CA LEU A 115 -11.50 13.41 13.21
C LEU A 115 -10.56 14.42 13.90
N MET A 116 -9.80 15.20 13.12
CA MET A 116 -8.98 16.30 13.64
C MET A 116 -9.86 17.44 14.17
N GLU A 117 -11.03 17.65 13.57
CA GLU A 117 -11.98 18.69 14.00
C GLU A 117 -12.68 18.33 15.32
N ARG A 118 -12.95 17.03 15.56
CA ARG A 118 -13.48 16.51 16.84
C ARG A 118 -12.45 16.50 17.98
N ARG A 119 -11.16 16.70 17.68
CA ARG A 119 -10.05 16.67 18.65
C ARG A 119 -9.53 18.05 19.05
N ARG A 120 -10.19 19.16 18.68
CA ARG A 120 -9.94 20.44 19.35
C ARG A 120 -10.62 20.42 20.72
N PRO A 121 -9.90 20.32 21.84
CA PRO A 121 -10.46 20.81 23.10
C PRO A 121 -10.55 22.33 22.96
N ASP A 122 -11.62 22.88 23.51
CA ASP A 122 -11.94 24.29 23.49
C ASP A 122 -10.72 25.14 23.92
N LEU A 123 -10.05 25.76 22.95
CA LEU A 123 -9.14 26.89 23.18
C LEU A 123 -9.92 28.18 22.97
N LEU A 124 -10.95 28.39 23.79
CA LEU A 124 -11.54 29.67 24.14
C LEU A 124 -12.16 29.51 25.53
N ASP A 125 -11.43 29.89 26.57
CA ASP A 125 -11.83 30.99 27.45
C ASP A 125 -10.75 31.22 28.53
N ASP A 126 -10.48 32.51 28.75
CA ASP A 126 -9.52 33.23 29.62
C ASP A 126 -8.09 33.52 29.11
#